data_AF-A0A7D5H2J7-F1
#
_entry.id   AF-A0A7D5H2J7-F1
#
_cell.length_a   1.000
_cell.length_b   1.000
_cell.length_c   1.000
_cell.angle_alpha   90.00
_cell.angle_beta   90.00
_cell.angle_gamma   90.00
#
_symmetry.space_group_name_H-M   'P 1'
#
loop_
_entity.id
_entity.type
_entity.pdbx_description
1 polymer ?
#
loop_
_entity_poly.entity_id
_entity_poly.type
_entity_poly.pdbx_seq_one_letter_code
_entity_poly.pdbx_strand_id
1 'polypeptide(L)' 'MDSQDGPDEGTDVTTEFQHELKSLILDAFTNGAELEGTWEVTVPVEAAPDWTIEISKTSAAETASYDPDYITD' A
#
# COMPACT_ATOMS: atom_id res chain seq x y z
N MET A 1 20.25 -26.20 24.69
CA MET A 1 19.84 -24.87 25.18
C MET A 1 19.26 -24.14 24.00
N ASP A 2 17.94 -24.16 23.98
CA ASP A 2 16.97 -23.16 23.54
C ASP A 2 17.45 -22.09 22.54
N SER A 3 16.93 -22.18 21.32
CA SER A 3 16.70 -21.03 20.46
C SER A 3 15.34 -21.25 19.81
N GLN A 4 14.30 -21.08 20.62
CA GLN A 4 12.94 -20.98 20.11
C GLN A 4 12.83 -19.61 19.46
N ASP A 5 13.07 -19.57 18.15
CA ASP A 5 12.66 -18.47 17.29
C ASP A 5 11.13 -18.46 17.36
N GLY A 6 10.57 -17.55 18.15
CA GLY A 6 9.13 -17.39 18.28
C GLY A 6 8.54 -16.99 16.93
N PRO A 7 7.31 -17.41 16.60
CA PRO A 7 6.69 -17.03 15.34
C PRO A 7 6.64 -15.50 15.26
N ASP A 8 7.10 -14.97 14.14
CA ASP A 8 7.06 -13.54 13.82
C ASP A 8 5.59 -13.14 13.59
N GLU A 9 4.77 -13.11 14.65
CA GLU A 9 3.34 -12.75 14.59
C GLU A 9 3.13 -11.26 14.22
N GLY A 10 4.18 -10.43 14.34
CA GLY A 10 4.14 -9.00 14.01
C GLY A 10 4.21 -8.70 12.52
N THR A 11 4.88 -9.54 11.72
CA THR A 11 4.90 -9.38 10.26
C THR A 11 3.58 -9.78 9.60
N ASP A 12 2.83 -10.72 10.19
CA ASP A 12 1.58 -11.21 9.63
C ASP A 12 0.50 -10.10 9.60
N VAL A 13 0.22 -9.48 10.75
CA VAL A 13 -0.82 -8.43 10.87
C VAL A 13 -0.53 -7.21 10.00
N THR A 14 0.74 -6.80 9.91
CA THR A 14 1.14 -5.66 9.06
C THR A 14 1.01 -6.00 7.58
N THR A 15 1.22 -7.27 7.21
CA THR A 15 1.06 -7.76 5.84
C THR A 15 -0.41 -7.84 5.45
N GLU A 16 -1.27 -8.30 6.36
CA GLU A 16 -2.72 -8.32 6.19
C GLU A 16 -3.26 -6.90 5.96
N PHE A 17 -2.88 -5.94 6.81
CA PHE A 17 -3.27 -4.53 6.64
C PHE A 17 -2.86 -3.97 5.28
N GLN A 18 -1.64 -4.26 4.81
CA GLN A 18 -1.19 -3.85 3.48
C GLN A 18 -2.02 -4.47 2.37
N HIS A 19 -2.44 -5.73 2.53
CA HIS A 19 -3.29 -6.41 1.56
C HIS A 19 -4.70 -5.79 1.51
N GLU A 20 -5.29 -5.51 2.67
CA GLU A 20 -6.59 -4.83 2.77
C GLU A 20 -6.56 -3.43 2.17
N LEU A 21 -5.50 -2.65 2.47
CA LEU A 21 -5.33 -1.31 1.91
C LEU A 21 -5.24 -1.34 0.39
N LYS A 22 -4.52 -2.31 -0.20
CA LYS A 22 -4.46 -2.49 -1.66
C LYS A 22 -5.84 -2.78 -2.25
N SER A 23 -6.60 -3.65 -1.61
CA SER A 23 -7.96 -3.99 -2.06
C SER A 23 -8.87 -2.77 -2.01
N LEU A 24 -8.80 -1.98 -0.93
CA LEU A 24 -9.58 -0.76 -0.77
C LEU A 24 -9.26 0.28 -1.85
N ILE A 25 -7.97 0.52 -2.12
CA ILE A 25 -7.53 1.46 -3.15
C ILE A 25 -8.03 1.01 -4.53
N LEU A 26 -7.95 -0.28 -4.85
CA LEU A 26 -8.41 -0.81 -6.13
C LEU A 26 -9.93 -0.68 -6.33
N ASP A 27 -10.70 -0.95 -5.28
CA ASP A 27 -12.16 -0.80 -5.31
C ASP A 27 -12.56 0.66 -5.49
N ALA A 28 -11.97 1.57 -4.71
CA ALA A 28 -12.19 3.00 -4.84
C ALA A 28 -11.83 3.52 -6.25
N PHE A 29 -10.73 3.04 -6.83
CA PHE A 29 -10.34 3.38 -8.20
C PHE A 29 -11.38 2.90 -9.22
N THR A 30 -11.85 1.66 -9.10
CA THR A 30 -12.84 1.06 -10.00
C THR A 30 -14.18 1.78 -9.93
N ASN A 31 -14.54 2.28 -8.75
CA ASN A 31 -15.75 3.08 -8.53
C ASN A 31 -15.59 4.57 -8.93
N GLY A 32 -14.41 4.98 -9.39
CA GLY A 32 -14.14 6.36 -9.84
C GLY A 32 -13.99 7.38 -8.71
N ALA A 33 -13.62 6.94 -7.50
CA ALA A 33 -13.32 7.83 -6.39
C ALA A 33 -12.01 8.59 -6.64
N GLU A 34 -11.94 9.85 -6.17
CA GLU A 34 -10.70 10.61 -6.16
C GLU A 34 -9.77 10.08 -5.06
N LEU A 35 -8.67 9.45 -5.50
CA LEU A 35 -7.73 8.73 -4.64
C LEU A 35 -6.45 9.49 -4.32
N GLU A 36 -6.23 10.67 -4.89
CA GLU A 36 -5.04 11.48 -4.63
C GLU A 36 -5.40 12.63 -3.69
N GLY A 37 -4.65 12.80 -2.60
CA GLY A 37 -5.00 13.78 -1.57
C GLY A 37 -4.57 13.38 -0.16
N THR A 38 -5.16 14.06 0.81
CA THR A 38 -4.92 13.86 2.24
C THR A 38 -6.25 13.61 2.94
N TRP A 39 -6.33 12.54 3.72
CA TRP A 39 -7.52 12.18 4.50
C TRP A 39 -7.19 12.07 5.98
N GLU A 40 -8.11 12.55 6.81
CA GLU A 40 -8.09 12.38 8.25
C GLU A 40 -9.00 11.21 8.63
N VAL A 41 -8.43 10.22 9.32
CA VAL A 41 -9.13 9.05 9.84
C VAL A 41 -9.23 9.20 11.35
N THR A 42 -10.39 9.68 11.79
CA THR A 42 -10.69 9.79 13.21
C THR A 42 -11.14 8.45 13.75
N VAL A 43 -10.48 7.96 14.81
CA VAL A 43 -10.84 6.68 15.42
C VAL A 43 -11.75 6.98 16.63
N PRO A 44 -12.95 6.39 16.74
CA PRO A 44 -13.87 6.67 17.85
C PRO A 44 -13.46 5.97 19.17
N VAL A 45 -12.17 5.73 19.37
CA VAL A 45 -11.60 5.03 20.53
C VAL A 45 -10.65 5.99 21.22
N GLU A 46 -10.96 6.37 22.47
CA GLU A 46 -10.16 7.35 23.25
C GLU A 46 -8.69 6.95 23.44
N ALA A 47 -8.37 5.65 23.32
CA ALA A 47 -7.02 5.12 23.45
C ALA A 47 -6.25 5.03 22.12
N ALA A 48 -6.90 5.30 20.98
CA ALA A 48 -6.28 5.24 19.67
C ALA A 48 -5.99 6.66 19.15
N PRO A 49 -4.83 6.88 18.51
CA PRO A 49 -4.59 8.14 17.84
C PRO A 49 -5.45 8.26 16.58
N ASP A 50 -5.73 9.50 16.19
CA ASP A 50 -6.20 9.80 14.85
C ASP A 50 -5.04 9.68 13.85
N TRP A 51 -5.38 9.36 12.60
CA TRP A 51 -4.41 9.13 11.54
C TRP A 51 -4.62 10.10 10.39
N THR A 52 -3.52 10.56 9.79
CA THR A 52 -3.54 11.26 8.52
C THR A 52 -2.94 10.35 7.46
N ILE A 53 -3.68 10.15 6.37
CA ILE A 53 -3.25 9.34 5.23
C ILE A 53 -3.04 10.29 4.05
N GLU A 54 -1.85 10.27 3.46
CA GLU A 54 -1.57 10.94 2.19
C GLU A 54 -1.37 9.88 1.10
N ILE A 55 -2.14 10.00 0.02
CA ILE A 55 -2.00 9.13 -1.15
C ILE A 55 -1.58 10.01 -2.31
N SER A 56 -0.42 9.70 -2.85
CA SER A 56 0.17 10.35 -4.02
C SER A 56 0.55 9.28 -5.04
N LYS A 57 0.36 9.61 -6.33
CA LYS A 57 0.82 8.71 -7.40
C LYS A 57 2.34 8.68 -7.38
N THR A 58 2.90 7.48 -7.27
CA THR A 58 4.29 7.30 -7.67
C THR A 58 4.32 7.38 -9.19
N SER A 59 5.22 8.19 -9.75
CA SER A 59 5.54 8.08 -11.17
C SER A 59 5.90 6.62 -11.39
N ALA A 60 5.09 5.89 -12.17
CA ALA A 60 5.52 4.61 -12.69
C ALA A 60 6.88 4.90 -13.31
N ALA A 61 7.94 4.30 -12.77
CA ALA A 61 9.24 4.34 -13.41
C ALA A 61 8.97 4.11 -14.88
N GLU A 62 9.37 5.10 -15.68
CA GLU A 62 9.13 5.18 -17.11
C GLU A 62 9.13 3.77 -17.68
N THR A 63 8.00 3.40 -18.29
CA THR A 63 7.83 2.19 -19.10
C THR A 63 9.19 1.67 -19.52
N ALA A 64 9.58 0.52 -18.95
CA ALA A 64 10.80 -0.24 -19.22
C ALA A 64 11.44 0.26 -20.51
N SER A 65 12.57 0.97 -20.39
CA SER A 65 13.28 1.60 -21.51
C SER A 65 13.04 0.80 -22.78
N TYR A 66 12.15 1.29 -23.64
CA TYR A 66 11.91 0.70 -24.93
C TYR A 66 13.26 0.80 -25.64
N ASP A 67 13.94 -0.34 -25.75
CA ASP A 67 15.22 -0.45 -26.43
C ASP A 67 14.88 -0.74 -27.90
N PRO A 68 14.88 0.28 -28.78
CA PRO A 68 14.55 0.09 -30.19
C PRO A 68 15.56 -0.78 -30.94
N ASP A 69 16.70 -1.15 -30.30
CA ASP A 69 17.75 -1.96 -30.90
C ASP A 69 17.38 -3.47 -30.95
N TYR A 70 16.36 -3.89 -30.19
CA TYR A 70 15.85 -5.27 -30.24
C TYR A 70 14.97 -5.55 -31.48
N ILE A 71 14.76 -4.54 -32.33
CA ILE A 71 13.91 -4.60 -33.54
C ILE A 71 14.80 -4.43 -34.77
N THR A 72 15.89 -5.19 -34.86
CA THR A 72 16.55 -5.43 -36.15
C THR A 72 16.32 -6.88 -36.55
N ASP A 73 15.72 -7.03 -37.73
CA ASP A 73 15.54 -8.27 -38.49
C ASP A 73 16.89 -8.96 -38.80
#